data_AF-A0A6N9A3X5-F1
#
_entry.id   AF-A0A6N9A3X5-F1
#
_cell.length_a   1.000
_cell.length_b   1.000
_cell.length_c   1.000
_cell.angle_alpha   90.00
_cell.angle_beta   90.00
_cell.angle_gamma   90.00
#
_symmetry.space_group_name_H-M   'P 1'
#
loop_
_entity.id
_entity.type
_entity.pdbx_description
1 polymer ?
#
loop_
_entity_poly.entity_id
_entity_poly.type
_entity_poly.pdbx_seq_one_letter_code
_entity_poly.pdbx_strand_id
1 'polypeptide(L)'
;MKREKLRAALDEFRRNPAGVRFRDLARVCDACFGEPRQRSGGHRVYRTPWPGDPRVNIQTARGDGEGIPGAPGHPGSRKTGGHTVSDHYTYRITWSAEDGEHVGLCAELPSLSWLGATPGEALSGIRRLVAECVDDMRTNGEPVPGPMADRAYSGKFMVRVPPETHRALAIRAAEEGVSMNRLVSARLARDG
;
A
#
# COMPACT_ATOMS: atom_id res chain seq x y z
N MET A 1 -10.56 22.07 -11.24
CA MET A 1 -11.80 21.63 -11.91
C MET A 1 -13.00 22.26 -11.21
N LYS A 2 -14.08 22.66 -11.92
CA LYS A 2 -15.30 23.19 -11.28
C LYS A 2 -16.04 22.10 -10.48
N ARG A 3 -16.62 22.43 -9.33
CA ARG A 3 -17.22 21.47 -8.36
C ARG A 3 -18.33 20.59 -8.95
N GLU A 4 -19.13 21.12 -9.87
CA GLU A 4 -20.20 20.39 -10.55
C GLU A 4 -19.66 19.32 -11.52
N LYS A 5 -18.59 19.66 -12.26
CA LYS A 5 -17.89 18.70 -13.13
C LYS A 5 -17.21 17.59 -12.35
N LEU A 6 -16.69 17.88 -11.15
CA LEU A 6 -16.13 16.86 -10.25
C LEU A 6 -17.19 15.85 -9.82
N ARG A 7 -18.39 16.32 -9.43
CA ARG A 7 -19.50 15.44 -9.03
C ARG A 7 -19.96 14.55 -10.18
N ALA A 8 -20.16 15.12 -11.36
CA ALA A 8 -20.55 14.37 -12.55
C ALA A 8 -19.54 13.27 -12.91
N ALA A 9 -18.24 13.57 -12.82
CA ALA A 9 -17.18 12.59 -13.06
C ALA A 9 -17.20 11.44 -12.03
N LEU A 10 -17.39 11.75 -10.74
CA LEU A 10 -17.49 10.73 -9.69
C LEU A 10 -18.72 9.83 -9.87
N ASP A 11 -19.85 10.40 -10.28
CA ASP A 11 -21.07 9.62 -10.55
C ASP A 11 -20.96 8.78 -11.84
N GLU A 12 -20.16 9.21 -12.80
CA GLU A 12 -19.79 8.40 -13.97
C GLU A 12 -18.88 7.23 -13.56
N PHE A 13 -17.85 7.46 -12.75
CA PHE A 13 -16.94 6.41 -12.28
C PHE A 13 -17.67 5.34 -11.46
N ARG A 14 -18.66 5.75 -10.64
CA ARG A 14 -19.51 4.81 -9.90
C ARG A 14 -20.36 3.93 -10.80
N ARG A 15 -20.81 4.44 -11.95
CA ARG A 15 -21.65 3.70 -12.90
C ARG A 15 -20.84 2.81 -13.84
N ASN A 16 -19.60 3.18 -14.14
CA ASN A 16 -18.72 2.43 -15.04
C ASN A 16 -17.26 2.41 -14.54
N PRO A 17 -16.97 1.68 -13.45
CA PRO A 17 -15.62 1.66 -12.86
C PRO A 17 -14.57 1.07 -13.81
N ALA A 18 -14.93 0.09 -14.64
CA ALA A 18 -14.01 -0.56 -15.58
C ALA A 18 -13.67 0.31 -16.82
N GLY A 19 -14.46 1.36 -17.11
CA GLY A 19 -14.28 2.24 -18.26
C GLY A 19 -13.56 3.56 -17.96
N VAL A 20 -13.03 3.72 -16.75
CA VAL A 20 -12.44 5.00 -16.32
C VAL A 20 -11.10 5.24 -17.01
N ARG A 21 -11.02 6.26 -17.87
CA ARG A 21 -9.76 6.66 -18.52
C ARG A 21 -8.80 7.27 -17.51
N PHE A 22 -7.52 6.89 -17.58
CA PHE A 22 -6.45 7.42 -16.71
C PHE A 22 -6.42 8.95 -16.66
N ARG A 23 -6.59 9.64 -17.81
CA ARG A 23 -6.59 11.10 -17.87
C ARG A 23 -7.71 11.72 -17.03
N ASP A 24 -8.88 11.11 -17.01
CA ASP A 24 -10.04 11.62 -16.28
C ASP A 24 -9.92 11.30 -14.79
N LEU A 25 -9.45 10.10 -14.45
CA LEU A 25 -9.09 9.74 -13.07
C LEU A 25 -8.03 10.68 -12.50
N ALA A 26 -6.96 10.92 -13.25
CA ALA A 26 -5.89 11.83 -12.87
C ALA A 26 -6.40 13.26 -12.65
N ARG A 27 -7.32 13.77 -13.47
CA ARG A 27 -7.94 15.11 -13.25
C ARG A 27 -8.78 15.17 -11.99
N VAL A 28 -9.49 14.10 -11.65
CA VAL A 28 -10.25 13.99 -10.41
C VAL A 28 -9.29 13.96 -9.23
N CYS A 29 -8.24 13.14 -9.28
CA CYS A 29 -7.21 13.08 -8.24
C CYS A 29 -6.48 14.42 -8.08
N ASP A 30 -6.11 15.10 -9.17
CA ASP A 30 -5.50 16.44 -9.15
C ASP A 30 -6.42 17.46 -8.45
N ALA A 31 -7.75 17.34 -8.63
CA ALA A 31 -8.73 18.21 -8.00
C ALA A 31 -9.01 17.88 -6.52
N CYS A 32 -8.92 16.60 -6.13
CA CYS A 32 -9.20 16.14 -4.77
C CYS A 32 -7.97 16.21 -3.85
N PHE A 33 -6.79 15.94 -4.40
CA PHE A 33 -5.55 15.71 -3.66
C PHE A 33 -4.45 16.74 -3.98
N GLY A 34 -4.65 17.57 -5.01
CA GLY A 34 -3.64 18.53 -5.46
C GLY A 34 -2.60 17.89 -6.38
N GLU A 35 -1.40 18.49 -6.44
CA GLU A 35 -0.36 17.97 -7.32
C GLU A 35 0.16 16.61 -6.85
N PRO A 36 0.32 15.63 -7.77
CA PRO A 36 0.91 14.34 -7.44
C PRO A 36 2.38 14.54 -7.08
N ARG A 37 2.86 13.77 -6.11
CA ARG A 37 4.25 13.80 -5.66
C ARG A 37 5.21 13.20 -6.66
N GLN A 38 4.75 12.17 -7.37
CA GLN A 38 5.51 11.46 -8.38
C GLN A 38 4.71 11.39 -9.67
N ARG A 39 5.39 11.70 -10.78
CA ARG A 39 4.86 11.58 -12.14
C ARG A 39 5.88 10.80 -12.96
N SER A 40 5.54 9.59 -13.35
CA SER A 40 6.27 8.88 -14.42
C SER A 40 5.26 8.34 -15.43
N GLY A 41 5.71 8.03 -16.65
CA GLY A 41 4.95 7.97 -17.90
C GLY A 41 3.66 7.13 -17.98
N GLY A 42 3.20 6.50 -16.90
CA GLY A 42 1.91 5.81 -16.81
C GLY A 42 1.32 5.70 -15.39
N HIS A 43 1.93 6.30 -14.36
CA HIS A 43 1.39 6.27 -12.99
C HIS A 43 1.58 7.59 -12.23
N ARG A 44 0.76 7.80 -11.19
CA ARG A 44 0.86 8.95 -10.29
C ARG A 44 0.57 8.54 -8.86
N VAL A 45 1.36 9.09 -7.93
CA VAL A 45 1.15 8.94 -6.49
C VAL A 45 0.75 10.28 -5.88
N TYR A 46 -0.41 10.30 -5.22
CA TYR A 46 -0.96 11.48 -4.55
C TYR A 46 -0.83 11.35 -3.04
N ARG A 47 -0.55 12.48 -2.37
CA ARG A 47 -0.73 12.59 -0.92
C ARG A 47 -2.18 12.86 -0.62
N THR A 48 -2.72 12.24 0.42
CA THR A 48 -4.07 12.54 0.86
C THR A 48 -4.08 13.51 2.04
N PRO A 49 -5.19 14.24 2.27
CA PRO A 49 -5.27 15.24 3.34
C PRO A 49 -5.54 14.67 4.75
N TRP A 50 -5.78 13.37 4.90
CA TRP A 50 -6.08 12.75 6.20
C TRP A 50 -4.82 12.14 6.86
N PRO A 51 -4.78 12.01 8.20
CA PRO A 51 -3.56 11.65 8.93
C PRO A 51 -3.10 10.20 8.67
N GLY A 52 -1.79 10.00 8.68
CA GLY A 52 -1.12 8.71 8.50
C GLY A 52 -0.28 8.67 7.22
N ASP A 53 -0.25 7.51 6.55
CA ASP A 53 0.29 7.36 5.20
C ASP A 53 -0.75 6.89 4.16
N PRO A 54 -1.85 7.62 3.95
CA PRO A 54 -2.77 7.28 2.90
C PRO A 54 -2.28 7.95 1.62
N ARG A 55 -1.72 7.15 0.71
CA ARG A 55 -1.44 7.59 -0.65
C ARG A 55 -2.55 7.12 -1.56
N VAL A 56 -2.70 7.79 -2.69
CA VAL A 56 -3.51 7.27 -3.79
C VAL A 56 -2.57 7.03 -4.96
N ASN A 57 -2.38 5.77 -5.31
CA ASN A 57 -1.68 5.40 -6.53
C ASN A 57 -2.69 5.16 -7.66
N ILE A 58 -2.42 5.72 -8.84
CA ILE A 58 -3.17 5.45 -10.07
C ILE A 58 -2.21 5.04 -11.19
N GLN A 59 -2.60 4.09 -12.03
CA GLN A 59 -1.81 3.57 -13.13
C GLN A 59 -2.68 3.38 -14.39
N THR A 60 -2.09 3.43 -15.58
CA THR A 60 -2.73 3.01 -16.83
C THR A 60 -2.79 1.48 -16.94
N ALA A 61 -3.93 0.92 -17.36
CA ALA A 61 -4.01 -0.49 -17.75
C ALA A 61 -3.24 -0.73 -19.05
N ARG A 62 -2.52 -1.87 -19.10
CA ARG A 62 -1.52 -2.24 -20.12
C ARG A 62 -0.25 -1.39 -20.09
N GLY A 63 0.79 -1.99 -19.52
CA GLY A 63 2.16 -1.51 -19.59
C GLY A 63 2.77 -1.75 -20.97
N ASP A 64 2.34 -0.99 -21.98
CA ASP A 64 2.89 -1.03 -23.33
C ASP A 64 4.35 -0.51 -23.31
N GLY A 65 5.28 -1.40 -23.00
CA GLY A 65 6.66 -1.07 -22.70
C GLY A 65 7.51 -0.60 -23.87
N GLU A 66 8.52 0.22 -23.55
CA GLU A 66 9.90 -0.03 -23.95
C GLU A 66 10.86 0.38 -22.82
N GLY A 67 11.68 -0.58 -22.37
CA GLY A 67 13.03 -0.38 -21.83
C GLY A 67 13.19 0.08 -20.36
N ILE A 68 13.71 -0.81 -19.51
CA ILE A 68 14.65 -0.36 -18.47
C ILE A 68 15.98 -0.04 -19.16
N PRO A 69 16.47 1.19 -19.06
CA PRO A 69 17.83 1.40 -18.60
C PRO A 69 17.80 2.05 -17.22
N GLY A 70 18.61 1.52 -16.29
CA GLY A 70 18.92 2.26 -15.08
C GLY A 70 19.44 3.66 -15.42
N ALA A 71 18.80 4.67 -14.81
CA ALA A 71 19.17 6.06 -14.60
C ALA A 71 20.10 6.78 -15.61
N PRO A 72 19.71 7.98 -16.09
CA PRO A 72 20.60 9.13 -16.02
C PRO A 72 20.50 9.70 -14.62
N GLY A 73 21.34 9.19 -13.71
CA GLY A 73 21.71 9.97 -12.55
C GLY A 73 22.28 11.30 -13.03
N HIS A 74 21.88 12.40 -12.39
CA HIS A 74 22.58 13.66 -12.55
C HIS A 74 24.10 13.44 -12.44
N PRO A 75 24.91 13.98 -13.36
CA PRO A 75 26.36 13.89 -13.24
C PRO A 75 26.76 14.81 -12.09
N GLY A 76 27.10 14.20 -10.96
CA GLY A 76 27.70 14.90 -9.83
C GLY A 76 27.04 14.61 -8.50
N SER A 77 27.36 13.45 -7.92
CA SER A 77 27.89 13.38 -6.56
C SER A 77 28.20 11.93 -6.22
N ARG A 78 29.48 11.58 -6.35
CA ARG A 78 30.06 10.46 -5.65
C ARG A 78 29.92 10.76 -4.15
N LYS A 79 28.99 10.08 -3.46
CA LYS A 79 29.04 9.97 -1.99
C LYS A 79 29.10 8.50 -1.61
N THR A 80 30.34 8.07 -1.42
CA THR A 80 30.74 7.05 -0.46
C THR A 80 30.03 7.22 0.87
N GLY A 81 29.41 6.15 1.38
CA GLY A 81 29.13 5.98 2.82
C GLY A 81 27.66 5.86 3.20
N GLY A 82 27.25 4.62 3.51
CA GLY A 82 26.37 4.29 4.64
C GLY A 82 24.89 4.63 4.49
N HIS A 83 24.09 3.62 4.10
CA HIS A 83 22.95 3.08 4.83
C HIS A 83 22.25 2.09 3.89
N THR A 84 22.53 0.80 4.03
CA THR A 84 21.72 -0.28 3.46
C THR A 84 20.33 -0.16 4.07
N VAL A 85 19.42 0.48 3.36
CA VAL A 85 18.00 0.40 3.65
C VAL A 85 17.63 -1.03 3.32
N SER A 86 17.46 -1.81 4.38
CA SER A 86 16.91 -3.15 4.37
C SER A 86 15.78 -3.26 3.34
N ASP A 87 15.98 -4.10 2.32
CA ASP A 87 14.99 -4.45 1.29
C ASP A 87 14.02 -5.52 1.82
N HIS A 88 13.80 -5.56 3.13
CA HIS A 88 12.98 -6.58 3.80
C HIS A 88 11.50 -6.19 3.89
N TYR A 89 11.04 -5.30 3.00
CA TYR A 89 9.62 -4.96 2.88
C TYR A 89 8.82 -6.19 2.42
N THR A 90 7.59 -6.31 2.89
CA THR A 90 6.75 -7.48 2.60
C THR A 90 5.94 -7.23 1.33
N TYR A 91 6.28 -7.94 0.26
CA TYR A 91 5.59 -7.86 -1.02
C TYR A 91 4.61 -9.01 -1.23
N ARG A 92 3.45 -8.72 -1.82
CA ARG A 92 2.48 -9.71 -2.23
C ARG A 92 2.10 -9.50 -3.69
N ILE A 93 2.11 -10.59 -4.46
CA ILE A 93 1.69 -10.60 -5.87
C ILE A 93 0.41 -11.42 -6.00
N THR A 94 -0.62 -10.86 -6.63
CA THR A 94 -1.92 -11.51 -6.84
C THR A 94 -2.43 -11.26 -8.25
N TRP A 95 -3.14 -12.23 -8.84
CA TRP A 95 -3.84 -12.02 -10.11
C TRP A 95 -5.10 -11.16 -9.91
N SER A 96 -5.27 -10.12 -10.73
CA SER A 96 -6.51 -9.35 -10.82
C SER A 96 -7.27 -9.78 -12.07
N ALA A 97 -8.40 -10.46 -11.88
CA ALA A 97 -9.29 -10.81 -12.98
C ALA A 97 -9.97 -9.58 -13.60
N GLU A 98 -10.12 -8.50 -12.83
CA GLU A 98 -10.71 -7.23 -13.30
C GLU A 98 -9.77 -6.51 -14.26
N ASP A 99 -8.48 -6.49 -13.96
CA ASP A 99 -7.45 -5.82 -14.78
C ASP A 99 -6.84 -6.75 -15.84
N GLY A 100 -6.98 -8.07 -15.68
CA GLY A 100 -6.32 -9.06 -16.52
C GLY A 100 -4.80 -9.08 -16.37
N GLU A 101 -4.30 -8.63 -15.22
CA GLU A 101 -2.87 -8.43 -14.92
C GLU A 101 -2.54 -8.87 -13.48
N HIS A 102 -1.24 -8.98 -13.16
CA HIS A 102 -0.75 -9.22 -11.81
C HIS A 102 -0.62 -7.90 -11.05
N VAL A 103 -1.16 -7.84 -9.84
CA VAL A 103 -1.04 -6.71 -8.91
C VAL A 103 0.05 -7.02 -7.89
N GLY A 104 1.08 -6.18 -7.82
CA GLY A 104 2.06 -6.14 -6.75
C GLY A 104 1.64 -5.14 -5.67
N LEU A 105 1.74 -5.55 -4.40
CA LEU A 105 1.39 -4.76 -3.22
C LEU A 105 2.52 -4.78 -2.19
N CYS A 106 2.59 -3.75 -1.34
CA CYS A 106 3.49 -3.67 -0.19
C CYS A 106 2.68 -3.61 1.12
N ALA A 107 2.95 -4.48 2.09
CA ALA A 107 2.18 -4.54 3.33
C ALA A 107 2.38 -3.31 4.22
N GLU A 108 3.58 -2.74 4.21
CA GLU A 108 3.94 -1.54 4.97
C GLU A 108 3.41 -0.25 4.33
N LEU A 109 3.11 -0.29 3.04
CA LEU A 109 2.62 0.82 2.24
C LEU A 109 1.35 0.37 1.46
N PRO A 110 0.22 0.11 2.14
CA PRO A 110 -0.96 -0.54 1.55
C PRO A 110 -1.62 0.24 0.41
N SER A 111 -1.31 1.53 0.31
CA SER A 111 -1.78 2.46 -0.72
C SER A 111 -1.01 2.32 -2.04
N LEU A 112 0.13 1.64 -2.04
CA LEU A 112 0.95 1.42 -3.23
C LEU A 112 0.60 0.06 -3.86
N SER A 113 0.25 0.12 -5.14
CA SER A 113 0.06 -1.04 -5.99
C SER A 113 0.86 -0.89 -7.31
N TRP A 114 1.14 -1.99 -7.99
CA TRP A 114 1.70 -1.95 -9.33
C TRP A 114 1.13 -3.08 -10.19
N LEU A 115 0.59 -2.74 -11.35
CA LEU A 115 0.12 -3.71 -12.35
C LEU A 115 1.26 -4.11 -13.29
N GLY A 116 1.40 -5.41 -13.53
CA GLY A 116 2.31 -5.99 -14.52
C GLY A 116 1.68 -7.19 -15.23
N ALA A 117 2.03 -7.40 -16.50
CA ALA A 117 1.49 -8.54 -17.25
C ALA A 117 1.98 -9.86 -16.64
N THR A 118 3.20 -9.87 -16.10
CA THR A 118 3.77 -11.01 -15.40
C THR A 118 3.93 -10.77 -13.89
N PRO A 119 4.00 -11.84 -13.06
CA PRO A 119 4.31 -11.70 -11.65
C PRO A 119 5.64 -10.98 -11.38
N GLY A 120 6.65 -11.22 -12.22
CA GLY A 120 7.97 -10.61 -12.10
C GLY A 120 7.94 -9.11 -12.36
N GLU A 121 7.21 -8.66 -13.38
CA GLU A 121 7.01 -7.24 -13.67
C GLU A 121 6.27 -6.53 -12.53
N ALA A 122 5.22 -7.16 -12.00
CA ALA A 122 4.48 -6.64 -10.86
C ALA A 122 5.39 -6.45 -9.64
N LEU A 123 6.23 -7.44 -9.34
CA LEU A 123 7.20 -7.39 -8.24
C LEU A 123 8.28 -6.32 -8.45
N SER A 124 8.90 -6.27 -9.62
CA SER A 124 9.93 -5.27 -9.94
C SER A 124 9.37 -3.85 -9.92
N GLY A 125 8.13 -3.66 -10.40
CA GLY A 125 7.45 -2.38 -10.39
C GLY A 125 7.15 -1.89 -8.97
N ILE A 126 6.54 -2.74 -8.12
CA ILE A 126 6.21 -2.34 -6.74
C ILE A 126 7.47 -2.08 -5.90
N ARG A 127 8.55 -2.84 -6.07
CA ARG A 127 9.83 -2.61 -5.36
C ARG A 127 10.41 -1.23 -5.68
N ARG A 128 10.43 -0.86 -6.96
CA ARG A 128 10.89 0.46 -7.41
C ARG A 128 10.04 1.58 -6.83
N LEU A 129 8.71 1.43 -6.93
CA LEU A 129 7.77 2.42 -6.42
C LEU A 129 7.92 2.63 -4.91
N VAL A 130 8.11 1.55 -4.15
CA VAL A 130 8.38 1.62 -2.71
C VAL A 130 9.69 2.37 -2.43
N ALA A 131 10.77 2.09 -3.16
CA ALA A 131 12.04 2.77 -2.98
C ALA A 131 11.92 4.29 -3.25
N GLU A 132 11.31 4.67 -4.37
CA GLU A 132 11.05 6.08 -4.72
C GLU A 132 10.20 6.78 -3.67
N CYS A 133 9.17 6.09 -3.18
CA CYS A 133 8.27 6.60 -2.15
C CYS A 133 8.96 6.78 -0.79
N VAL A 134 9.79 5.82 -0.39
CA VAL A 134 10.56 5.89 0.86
C VAL A 134 11.58 7.03 0.81
N ASP A 135 12.25 7.23 -0.32
CA ASP A 135 13.19 8.33 -0.48
C ASP A 135 12.49 9.70 -0.45
N ASP A 136 11.33 9.83 -1.11
CA ASP A 136 10.49 11.03 -1.01
C ASP A 136 10.06 11.32 0.44
N MET A 137 9.66 10.30 1.21
CA MET A 137 9.33 10.48 2.63
C MET A 137 10.50 11.01 3.43
N ARG A 138 11.69 10.46 3.23
CA ARG A 138 12.90 10.91 3.93
C ARG A 138 13.23 12.35 3.59
N THR A 139 13.17 12.72 2.31
CA THR A 139 13.45 14.09 1.86
C THR A 139 12.46 15.09 2.45
N ASN A 140 11.21 14.70 2.62
CA ASN A 140 10.15 15.54 3.21
C ASN A 140 10.07 15.47 4.74
N GLY A 141 10.95 14.71 5.41
CA GLY A 141 10.94 14.55 6.86
C GLY A 141 9.73 13.79 7.42
N GLU A 142 9.10 12.96 6.59
CA GLU A 142 7.93 12.16 6.95
C GLU A 142 8.33 10.82 7.59
N PRO A 143 7.52 10.29 8.52
CA PRO A 143 7.84 9.03 9.19
C PRO A 143 7.77 7.85 8.23
N VAL A 144 8.93 7.28 7.88
CA VAL A 144 9.03 6.08 7.02
C VAL A 144 8.61 4.84 7.81
N PRO A 145 7.67 4.02 7.32
CA PRO A 145 7.36 2.75 7.96
C PRO A 145 8.56 1.80 7.81
N GLY A 146 9.09 1.32 8.93
CA GLY A 146 10.12 0.30 8.93
C GLY A 146 9.59 -1.06 8.42
N PRO A 147 10.42 -1.88 7.75
CA PRO A 147 10.02 -3.22 7.28
C PRO A 147 9.44 -4.08 8.39
N MET A 148 8.35 -4.80 8.14
CA MET A 148 7.73 -5.69 9.14
C MET A 148 8.69 -6.79 9.60
N ALA A 149 9.52 -7.30 8.69
CA ALA A 149 10.51 -8.32 8.98
C ALA A 149 11.53 -7.89 10.05
N ASP A 150 11.82 -6.59 10.14
CA ASP A 150 12.79 -6.03 11.08
C ASP A 150 12.13 -5.61 12.40
N ARG A 151 10.80 -5.71 12.52
CA ARG A 151 10.06 -5.29 13.73
C ARG A 151 10.15 -6.37 14.82
N ALA A 152 10.45 -5.94 16.03
CA ALA A 152 10.28 -6.78 17.22
C ALA A 152 8.81 -6.79 17.65
N TYR A 153 8.22 -7.98 17.74
CA TYR A 153 6.84 -8.17 18.21
C TYR A 153 6.85 -8.74 19.62
N SER A 154 6.22 -8.03 20.56
CA SER A 154 6.22 -8.41 21.98
C SER A 154 5.33 -9.62 22.31
N GLY A 155 4.50 -10.06 21.36
CA GLY A 155 3.44 -11.06 21.58
C GLY A 155 2.30 -10.60 22.49
N LYS A 156 2.38 -9.39 23.07
CA LYS A 156 1.33 -8.82 23.91
C LYS A 156 0.35 -8.04 23.05
N PHE A 157 -0.90 -8.48 23.04
CA PHE A 157 -1.98 -7.85 22.29
C PHE A 157 -3.17 -7.61 23.23
N MET A 158 -3.35 -6.36 23.65
CA MET A 158 -4.46 -5.97 24.53
C MET A 158 -5.65 -5.54 23.69
N VAL A 159 -6.74 -6.32 23.75
CA VAL A 159 -7.98 -6.05 23.01
C VAL A 159 -9.08 -5.65 23.95
N ARG A 160 -9.82 -4.60 23.58
CA ARG A 160 -11.07 -4.26 24.25
C ARG A 160 -12.20 -5.11 23.67
N VAL A 161 -12.89 -5.85 24.52
CA VAL A 161 -14.07 -6.65 24.14
C VAL A 161 -15.28 -6.26 25.00
N PRO A 162 -16.52 -6.44 24.51
CA PRO A 162 -17.71 -6.25 25.31
C PRO A 162 -17.72 -7.14 26.57
N PRO A 163 -18.34 -6.71 27.69
CA PRO A 163 -18.40 -7.48 28.93
C PRO A 163 -18.97 -8.90 28.76
N GLU A 164 -19.93 -9.07 27.86
CA GLU A 164 -20.57 -10.35 27.55
C GLU A 164 -19.57 -11.32 26.91
N THR A 165 -18.71 -10.81 26.03
CA THR A 165 -17.65 -11.61 25.38
C THR A 165 -16.60 -12.02 26.41
N HIS A 166 -16.18 -11.10 27.28
CA HIS A 166 -15.26 -11.42 28.37
C HIS A 166 -15.82 -12.50 29.30
N ARG A 167 -17.11 -12.39 29.68
CA ARG A 167 -17.79 -13.39 30.52
C ARG A 167 -17.81 -14.76 29.86
N ALA A 168 -18.18 -14.83 28.58
CA ALA A 168 -18.22 -16.09 27.83
C ALA A 168 -16.83 -16.76 27.77
N LEU A 169 -15.77 -15.98 27.52
CA LEU A 169 -14.40 -16.48 27.52
C LEU A 169 -13.96 -16.97 28.90
N ALA A 170 -14.37 -16.29 29.98
CA ALA A 170 -14.03 -16.68 31.35
C ALA A 170 -14.67 -18.01 31.75
N ILE A 171 -15.96 -18.19 31.44
CA ILE A 171 -16.69 -19.43 31.72
C ILE A 171 -16.03 -20.58 30.97
N ARG A 172 -15.80 -20.42 29.67
CA ARG A 172 -15.21 -21.47 28.84
C ARG A 172 -13.79 -21.84 29.26
N ALA A 173 -12.97 -20.86 29.63
CA ALA A 173 -11.63 -21.12 30.13
C ALA A 173 -11.66 -21.94 31.43
N ALA A 174 -12.62 -21.64 32.32
CA ALA A 174 -12.82 -22.41 33.55
C ALA A 174 -13.31 -23.84 33.27
N GLU A 175 -14.24 -24.02 32.34
CA GLU A 175 -14.74 -25.35 31.91
C GLU A 175 -13.63 -26.22 31.31
N GLU A 176 -12.73 -25.60 30.52
CA GLU A 176 -11.60 -26.28 29.89
C GLU A 176 -10.36 -26.40 30.83
N GLY A 177 -10.42 -25.84 32.04
CA GLY A 177 -9.32 -25.90 33.02
C GLY A 177 -8.07 -25.13 32.58
N VAL A 178 -8.22 -24.10 31.75
CA VAL A 178 -7.10 -23.29 31.20
C VAL A 178 -7.26 -21.81 31.53
N SER A 179 -6.19 -21.03 31.36
CA SER A 179 -6.31 -19.57 31.45
C SER A 179 -7.03 -19.01 30.22
N MET A 180 -7.70 -17.88 30.38
CA MET A 180 -8.34 -17.17 29.26
C MET A 180 -7.34 -16.83 28.15
N ASN A 181 -6.13 -16.39 28.51
CA ASN A 181 -5.06 -16.15 27.54
C ASN A 181 -4.72 -17.43 26.76
N ARG A 182 -4.62 -18.59 27.43
CA ARG A 182 -4.34 -19.86 26.75
C ARG A 182 -5.46 -20.26 25.80
N LEU A 183 -6.72 -20.10 26.21
CA LEU A 183 -7.89 -20.35 25.38
C LEU A 183 -7.88 -19.46 24.11
N VAL A 184 -7.67 -18.16 24.30
CA VAL A 184 -7.63 -17.17 23.20
C VAL A 184 -6.44 -17.42 22.28
N SER A 185 -5.24 -17.64 22.83
CA SER A 185 -4.04 -17.94 22.05
C SER A 185 -4.19 -19.19 21.20
N ALA A 186 -4.78 -20.26 21.74
CA ALA A 186 -5.04 -21.49 20.98
C ALA A 186 -6.03 -21.28 19.84
N ARG A 187 -6.99 -20.37 20.00
CA ARG A 187 -7.95 -20.02 18.93
C ARG A 187 -7.30 -19.17 17.85
N LEU A 188 -6.50 -18.17 18.23
CA LEU A 188 -5.79 -17.28 17.31
C LEU A 188 -4.77 -18.04 16.45
N ALA A 189 -4.08 -19.03 17.03
CA ALA A 189 -3.08 -19.83 16.32
C ALA A 189 -3.66 -20.78 15.24
N ARG A 190 -4.99 -20.96 15.20
CA ARG A 190 -5.66 -21.78 14.17
C ARG A 190 -5.99 -21.01 12.90
N ASP A 191 -6.08 -19.69 13.00
CA ASP A 191 -6.57 -18.82 11.94
C ASP A 191 -5.47 -17.87 11.40
N GLY A 192 -4.22 -17.99 11.89
CA GLY A 192 -3.04 -17.24 11.44
C GLY A 192 -2.03 -18.17 10.78
#